data_AF-A0A432H0Q2-F1
#
_entry.id   AF-A0A432H0Q2-F1
#
_cell.length_a   1.000
_cell.length_b   1.000
_cell.length_c   1.000
_cell.angle_alpha   90.00
_cell.angle_beta   90.00
_cell.angle_gamma   90.00
#
_symmetry.space_group_name_H-M   'P 1'
#
loop_
_entity.id
_entity.type
_entity.pdbx_description
1 polymer ?
#
loop_
_entity_poly.entity_id
_entity_poly.type
_entity_poly.pdbx_seq_one_letter_code
_entity_poly.pdbx_strand_id
1 'polypeptide(L)'
;MLLDAYTGVGTFAILLAPSVKRVIAVEESSAAVADAKQNAGDLQNLEFVLGRTEDVLRNLPVKPDVVVLDPPRSGCQPRALESLIEMAPSRVAYVSCDAETLGRDLKILCQGGYRLDEVAPLDMFPQTHHVECVALLSRGESSSQPGPAILTLASASPRRRELMDLLGLEFAITPADLDEDSLLGESPVEMVERLSRQKALAVAAGMESGLVIGADSTVVFEVQAVGKPVDDDDARRMLRMLSGTTHHVSTGITVVDAASGQILSDAMTSQISLRDLTDQEIEASIASGVPRDKAGAYAVQDTDLRPAADWEGCYNNIVGLPICRLLEMLQELGYLLPDGWTVPDAVACGDDCPTVSAQLQEGSP
;
A
#
# COMPACT_ATOMS: atom_id res chain seq x y z
N MET A 1 -9.47 22.27 21.49
CA MET A 1 -10.92 22.21 21.75
C MET A 1 -11.34 20.76 21.62
N LEU A 2 -12.08 20.26 22.62
CA LEU A 2 -12.61 18.91 22.63
C LEU A 2 -14.12 18.94 22.33
N LEU A 3 -14.58 17.99 21.53
CA LEU A 3 -16.00 17.71 21.37
C LEU A 3 -16.31 16.34 21.98
N ASP A 4 -17.25 16.29 22.91
CA ASP A 4 -17.83 15.05 23.43
C ASP A 4 -19.18 14.83 22.72
N ALA A 5 -19.19 13.92 21.76
CA ALA A 5 -20.37 13.56 20.98
C ALA A 5 -21.02 12.34 21.63
N TYR A 6 -22.31 12.48 21.97
CA TYR A 6 -23.08 11.55 22.81
C TYR A 6 -22.69 11.61 24.30
N THR A 7 -22.65 12.82 24.87
CA THR A 7 -22.09 13.03 26.22
C THR A 7 -22.92 12.40 27.36
N GLY A 8 -24.19 12.07 27.12
CA GLY A 8 -25.09 11.57 28.16
C GLY A 8 -25.17 12.52 29.35
N VAL A 9 -24.77 12.03 30.53
CA VAL A 9 -24.74 12.79 31.78
C VAL A 9 -23.41 13.54 32.01
N GLY A 10 -22.58 13.69 30.97
CA GLY A 10 -21.37 14.51 30.97
C GLY A 10 -20.09 13.79 31.41
N THR A 11 -20.07 12.46 31.47
CA THR A 11 -18.96 11.68 32.07
C THR A 11 -17.59 12.06 31.51
N PHE A 12 -17.40 11.95 30.19
CA PHE A 12 -16.11 12.26 29.55
C PHE A 12 -15.87 13.76 29.47
N ALA A 13 -16.88 14.54 29.08
CA ALA A 13 -16.81 16.00 29.04
C ALA A 13 -16.30 16.61 30.35
N ILE A 14 -16.84 16.19 31.50
CA ILE A 14 -16.47 16.69 32.83
C ILE A 14 -15.07 16.21 33.22
N LEU A 15 -14.76 14.93 33.00
CA LEU A 15 -13.46 14.35 33.34
C LEU A 15 -12.32 15.00 32.55
N LEU A 16 -12.55 15.33 31.28
CA LEU A 16 -11.54 15.87 30.36
C LEU A 16 -11.49 17.40 30.36
N ALA A 17 -12.52 18.10 30.85
CA ALA A 17 -12.57 19.56 30.89
C ALA A 17 -11.31 20.21 31.50
N PRO A 18 -10.73 19.75 32.63
CA PRO A 18 -9.53 20.35 33.19
C PRO A 18 -8.28 20.27 32.29
N SER A 19 -8.26 19.33 31.34
CA SER A 19 -7.11 19.04 30.47
C SER A 19 -7.14 19.80 29.14
N VAL A 20 -8.22 20.54 28.85
CA VAL A 20 -8.43 21.19 27.55
C VAL A 20 -8.92 22.63 27.69
N LYS A 21 -8.68 23.45 26.67
CA LYS A 21 -9.08 24.87 26.68
C LYS A 21 -10.59 25.08 26.69
N ARG A 22 -11.35 24.20 26.01
CA ARG A 22 -12.80 24.27 25.85
C ARG A 22 -13.34 22.89 25.49
N VAL A 23 -14.48 22.53 26.08
CA VAL A 23 -15.28 21.36 25.77
C VAL A 23 -16.64 21.80 25.24
N ILE A 24 -17.07 21.21 24.13
CA ILE A 24 -18.47 21.20 23.71
C ILE A 24 -18.98 19.77 23.89
N ALA A 25 -20.10 19.60 24.58
CA ALA A 25 -20.68 18.31 24.91
C ALA A 25 -22.09 18.25 24.33
N VAL A 26 -22.34 17.28 23.44
CA VAL A 26 -23.57 17.17 22.65
C VAL A 26 -24.40 16.00 23.14
N GLU A 27 -25.68 16.26 23.41
CA GLU A 27 -26.64 15.26 23.86
C GLU A 27 -28.04 15.61 23.39
N GLU A 28 -28.81 14.62 22.94
CA GLU A 28 -30.17 14.82 22.42
C GLU A 28 -31.24 14.80 23.52
N SER A 29 -30.98 14.10 24.63
CA SER A 29 -31.87 13.99 25.77
C SER A 29 -31.77 15.21 26.67
N SER A 30 -32.85 15.99 26.72
CA SER A 30 -32.93 17.17 27.60
C SER A 30 -32.79 16.83 29.09
N ALA A 31 -33.24 15.63 29.49
CA ALA A 31 -33.08 15.13 30.86
C ALA A 31 -31.60 14.85 31.17
N ALA A 32 -30.88 14.17 30.27
CA ALA A 32 -29.46 13.88 30.44
C ALA A 32 -28.62 15.17 30.48
N VAL A 33 -28.94 16.16 29.64
CA VAL A 33 -28.31 17.50 29.68
C VAL A 33 -28.54 18.21 31.02
N ALA A 34 -29.73 18.08 31.62
CA ALA A 34 -30.02 18.67 32.92
C ALA A 34 -29.15 18.05 34.02
N ASP A 35 -29.05 16.71 34.03
CA ASP A 35 -28.20 15.96 34.95
C ASP A 35 -26.71 16.30 34.71
N ALA A 36 -26.28 16.40 33.45
CA ALA A 36 -24.92 16.75 33.07
C ALA A 36 -24.50 18.14 33.56
N LYS A 37 -25.42 19.12 33.46
CA LYS A 37 -25.19 20.48 34.01
C LYS A 37 -25.04 20.48 35.53
N GLN A 38 -25.80 19.63 36.23
CA GLN A 38 -25.64 19.47 37.68
C GLN A 38 -24.30 18.81 38.01
N ASN A 39 -23.91 17.77 37.26
CA ASN A 39 -22.65 17.05 37.45
C ASN A 39 -21.42 17.93 37.15
N ALA A 40 -21.52 18.86 36.21
CA ALA A 40 -20.43 19.73 35.80
C ALA A 40 -20.00 20.73 36.89
N GLY A 41 -20.87 21.01 37.88
CA GLY A 41 -20.58 21.95 38.95
C GLY A 41 -20.16 23.32 38.42
N ASP A 42 -18.97 23.79 38.82
CA ASP A 42 -18.45 25.12 38.51
C ASP A 42 -17.50 25.17 37.30
N LEU A 43 -17.47 24.13 36.44
CA LEU A 43 -16.61 24.10 35.25
C LEU A 43 -17.00 25.18 34.25
N GLN A 44 -16.11 26.15 34.04
CA GLN A 44 -16.39 27.32 33.18
C GLN A 44 -16.07 27.12 31.70
N ASN A 45 -15.31 26.07 31.36
CA ASN A 45 -14.86 25.78 30.00
C ASN A 45 -15.66 24.66 29.32
N LEU A 46 -16.81 24.29 29.87
CA LEU A 46 -17.69 23.22 29.38
C LEU A 46 -19.04 23.80 28.96
N GLU A 47 -19.42 23.55 27.71
CA GLU A 47 -20.70 23.95 27.13
C GLU A 47 -21.51 22.71 26.72
N PHE A 48 -22.75 22.63 27.20
CA PHE A 48 -23.69 21.58 26.80
C PHE A 48 -24.62 22.07 25.69
N VAL A 49 -24.65 21.33 24.58
CA VAL A 49 -25.49 21.60 23.41
C VAL A 49 -26.57 20.52 23.33
N LEU A 50 -27.84 20.93 23.46
CA LEU A 50 -28.98 20.05 23.27
C LEU A 50 -29.25 19.87 21.78
N GLY A 51 -29.07 18.65 21.27
CA GLY A 51 -29.32 18.32 19.88
C GLY A 51 -28.75 16.96 19.49
N ARG A 52 -29.14 16.48 18.30
CA ARG A 52 -28.59 15.23 17.75
C ARG A 52 -27.17 15.45 17.27
N THR A 53 -26.28 14.49 17.55
CA THR A 53 -24.86 14.58 17.19
C THR A 53 -24.64 14.86 15.70
N GLU A 54 -25.37 14.18 14.80
CA GLU A 54 -25.23 14.39 13.35
C GLU A 54 -25.62 15.81 12.89
N ASP A 55 -26.58 16.45 13.57
CA ASP A 55 -27.02 17.80 13.23
C ASP A 55 -26.04 18.84 13.79
N VAL A 56 -25.53 18.61 15.00
CA VAL A 56 -24.58 19.53 15.64
C VAL A 56 -23.21 19.46 14.98
N LEU A 57 -22.71 18.28 14.65
CA LEU A 57 -21.43 18.11 13.93
C LEU A 57 -21.45 18.88 12.61
N ARG A 58 -22.51 18.76 11.82
CA ARG A 58 -22.62 19.45 10.52
C ARG A 58 -22.59 20.97 10.63
N ASN A 59 -23.14 21.53 11.70
CA ASN A 59 -23.30 22.97 11.87
C ASN A 59 -22.31 23.58 12.88
N LEU A 60 -21.33 22.80 13.34
CA LEU A 60 -20.40 23.26 14.36
C LEU A 60 -19.51 24.37 13.77
N PRO A 61 -19.52 25.59 14.32
CA PRO A 61 -18.83 26.73 13.72
C PRO A 61 -17.30 26.65 13.85
N VAL A 62 -16.81 25.75 14.70
CA VAL A 62 -15.38 25.61 15.02
C VAL A 62 -15.01 24.14 14.95
N LYS A 63 -13.94 23.84 14.22
CA LYS A 63 -13.34 22.51 14.15
C LYS A 63 -12.72 22.14 15.51
N PRO A 64 -13.12 21.03 16.16
CA PRO A 64 -12.45 20.51 17.33
C PRO A 64 -11.12 19.85 16.96
N ASP A 65 -10.16 19.85 17.90
CA ASP A 65 -8.87 19.17 17.73
C ASP A 65 -9.01 17.67 18.04
N VAL A 66 -9.89 17.36 19.00
CA VAL A 66 -10.14 16.00 19.51
C VAL A 66 -11.64 15.79 19.63
N VAL A 67 -12.11 14.61 19.21
CA VAL A 67 -13.51 14.18 19.40
C VAL A 67 -13.55 12.90 20.22
N VAL A 68 -14.45 12.85 21.20
CA VAL A 68 -14.86 11.61 21.87
C VAL A 68 -16.21 11.21 21.28
N LEU A 69 -16.33 9.95 20.85
CA LEU A 69 -17.58 9.34 20.40
C LEU A 69 -17.96 8.26 21.40
N ASP A 70 -19.13 8.39 22.02
CA ASP A 70 -19.71 7.37 22.90
C ASP A 70 -21.17 7.04 22.49
N PRO A 71 -21.40 6.54 21.27
CA PRO A 71 -22.73 6.34 20.74
C PRO A 71 -23.50 5.21 21.47
N PRO A 72 -24.83 5.14 21.29
CA PRO A 72 -25.60 3.99 21.74
C PRO A 72 -25.13 2.69 21.07
N ARG A 73 -25.61 1.53 21.57
CA ARG A 73 -25.25 0.18 21.06
C ARG A 73 -25.38 -0.01 19.55
N SER A 74 -26.23 0.77 18.87
CA SER A 74 -26.37 0.76 17.41
C SER A 74 -25.16 1.37 16.65
N GLY A 75 -24.23 1.99 17.37
CA GLY A 75 -23.13 2.79 16.84
C GLY A 75 -23.57 4.18 16.37
N CYS A 76 -22.68 4.87 15.68
CA CYS A 76 -22.94 6.18 15.12
C CYS A 76 -23.95 6.12 13.95
N GLN A 77 -24.71 7.20 13.79
CA GLN A 77 -25.46 7.42 12.55
C GLN A 77 -24.47 7.63 11.39
N PRO A 78 -24.73 7.10 10.17
CA PRO A 78 -23.85 7.29 9.02
C PRO A 78 -23.51 8.77 8.76
N ARG A 79 -24.50 9.65 8.89
CA ARG A 79 -24.32 11.11 8.73
C ARG A 79 -23.41 11.73 9.78
N ALA A 80 -23.34 11.18 10.99
CA ALA A 80 -22.42 11.64 12.02
C ALA A 80 -20.97 11.30 11.63
N LEU A 81 -20.74 10.09 11.12
CA LEU A 81 -19.43 9.65 10.62
C LEU A 81 -19.00 10.47 9.40
N GLU A 82 -19.89 10.69 8.42
CA GLU A 82 -19.66 11.57 7.28
C GLU A 82 -19.24 12.97 7.73
N SER A 83 -20.01 13.57 8.65
CA SER A 83 -19.72 14.93 9.16
C SER A 83 -18.39 14.98 9.92
N LEU A 84 -18.03 13.93 10.66
CA LEU A 84 -16.75 13.83 11.36
C LEU A 84 -15.58 13.68 10.39
N ILE A 85 -15.75 12.92 9.31
CA ILE A 85 -14.76 12.76 8.24
C ILE A 85 -14.55 14.09 7.51
N GLU A 86 -15.61 14.82 7.19
CA GLU A 86 -15.51 16.14 6.57
C GLU A 86 -14.83 17.17 7.49
N MET A 87 -15.20 17.18 8.77
CA MET A 87 -14.64 18.09 9.78
C MET A 87 -13.15 17.81 10.06
N ALA A 88 -12.75 16.55 9.92
CA ALA A 88 -11.36 16.08 10.01
C ALA A 88 -10.59 16.47 11.30
N PRO A 89 -11.15 16.33 12.53
CA PRO A 89 -10.38 16.47 13.76
C PRO A 89 -9.11 15.60 13.74
N SER A 90 -8.05 16.07 14.40
CA SER A 90 -6.75 15.39 14.38
C SER A 90 -6.75 14.08 15.18
N ARG A 91 -7.65 13.95 16.16
CA ARG A 91 -7.78 12.73 16.98
C ARG A 91 -9.23 12.40 17.29
N VAL A 92 -9.54 11.12 17.30
CA VAL A 92 -10.84 10.59 17.70
C VAL A 92 -10.62 9.47 18.72
N ALA A 93 -11.30 9.54 19.86
CA ALA A 93 -11.45 8.43 20.77
C ALA A 93 -12.88 7.89 20.62
N TYR A 94 -13.00 6.61 20.25
CA TYR A 94 -14.29 5.95 20.05
C TYR A 94 -14.50 4.93 21.16
N VAL A 95 -15.56 5.10 21.93
CA VAL A 95 -16.00 4.21 23.01
C VAL A 95 -17.21 3.41 22.53
N SER A 96 -17.22 2.10 22.77
CA SER A 96 -18.34 1.24 22.40
C SER A 96 -18.41 -0.02 23.27
N CYS A 97 -19.59 -0.31 23.77
CA CYS A 97 -19.88 -1.59 24.45
C CYS A 97 -20.23 -2.74 23.48
N ASP A 98 -20.21 -2.49 22.17
CA ASP A 98 -20.50 -3.46 21.11
C ASP A 98 -19.37 -3.47 20.07
N ALA A 99 -18.68 -4.61 19.96
CA ALA A 99 -17.51 -4.75 19.10
C ALA A 99 -17.86 -4.82 17.60
N GLU A 100 -19.06 -5.29 17.25
CA GLU A 100 -19.49 -5.43 15.86
C GLU A 100 -19.82 -4.06 15.25
N THR A 101 -20.60 -3.26 15.98
CA THR A 101 -20.91 -1.89 15.53
C THR A 101 -19.69 -0.99 15.57
N LEU A 102 -18.79 -1.18 16.54
CA LEU A 102 -17.46 -0.54 16.54
C LEU A 102 -16.70 -0.87 15.26
N GLY A 103 -16.58 -2.15 14.90
CA GLY A 103 -15.86 -2.57 13.69
C GLY A 103 -16.43 -1.96 12.40
N ARG A 104 -17.77 -1.87 12.30
CA ARG A 104 -18.45 -1.19 11.19
C ARG A 104 -18.06 0.28 11.10
N ASP A 105 -18.10 1.01 12.21
CA ASP A 105 -17.87 2.45 12.23
C ASP A 105 -16.38 2.79 12.05
N LEU A 106 -15.48 1.98 12.62
CA LEU A 106 -14.03 2.08 12.38
C LEU A 106 -13.69 1.87 10.91
N LYS A 107 -14.33 0.92 10.22
CA LYS A 107 -14.13 0.73 8.77
C LYS A 107 -14.44 2.01 8.00
N ILE A 108 -15.56 2.66 8.29
CA ILE A 108 -15.98 3.91 7.64
C ILE A 108 -15.00 5.04 7.95
N LEU A 109 -14.58 5.19 9.21
CA LEU A 109 -13.61 6.21 9.60
C LEU A 109 -12.24 6.00 8.94
N CYS A 110 -11.78 4.75 8.84
CA CYS A 110 -10.51 4.44 8.18
C CYS A 110 -10.58 4.73 6.67
N GLN A 111 -11.68 4.38 6.01
CA GLN A 111 -11.96 4.80 4.62
C GLN A 111 -12.02 6.32 4.46
N GLY A 112 -12.42 7.05 5.51
CA GLY A 112 -12.42 8.50 5.59
C GLY A 112 -11.06 9.15 5.92
N GLY A 113 -9.97 8.38 5.93
CA GLY A 113 -8.61 8.90 6.11
C GLY A 113 -8.13 8.99 7.56
N TYR A 114 -8.79 8.32 8.50
CA TYR A 114 -8.25 8.09 9.84
C TYR A 114 -7.38 6.83 9.86
N ARG A 115 -6.31 6.85 10.66
CA ARG A 115 -5.57 5.64 11.02
C ARG A 115 -6.05 5.16 12.38
N LEU A 116 -6.36 3.87 12.49
CA LEU A 116 -6.60 3.21 13.76
C LEU A 116 -5.25 2.96 14.45
N ASP A 117 -4.98 3.66 15.55
CA ASP A 117 -3.70 3.56 16.26
C ASP A 117 -3.74 2.45 17.33
N GLU A 118 -4.85 2.32 18.06
CA GLU A 118 -4.99 1.37 19.16
C GLU A 118 -6.45 0.96 19.36
N VAL A 119 -6.68 -0.29 19.79
CA VAL A 119 -7.97 -0.75 20.31
C VAL A 119 -7.72 -1.46 21.64
N ALA A 120 -8.30 -0.95 22.71
CA ALA A 120 -8.21 -1.50 24.05
C ALA A 120 -9.57 -2.08 24.48
N PRO A 121 -9.71 -3.42 24.54
CA PRO A 121 -10.87 -4.06 25.16
C PRO A 121 -10.75 -4.05 26.68
N LEU A 122 -11.85 -3.74 27.36
CA LEU A 122 -12.00 -3.65 28.80
C LEU A 122 -13.13 -4.60 29.23
N ASP A 123 -12.75 -5.72 29.86
CA ASP A 123 -13.71 -6.65 30.45
C ASP A 123 -14.23 -6.11 31.79
N MET A 124 -15.32 -5.33 31.71
CA MET A 124 -16.05 -4.83 32.87
C MET A 124 -17.16 -5.80 33.33
N PHE A 125 -17.44 -6.84 32.54
CA PHE A 125 -18.52 -7.79 32.80
C PHE A 125 -18.05 -9.23 32.56
N PRO A 126 -17.17 -9.76 33.44
CA PRO A 126 -16.60 -11.09 33.26
C PRO A 126 -17.69 -12.14 33.10
N GLN A 127 -17.43 -13.12 32.24
CA GLN A 127 -18.36 -14.23 31.92
C GLN A 127 -19.62 -13.80 31.14
N THR A 128 -19.63 -12.62 30.53
CA THR A 128 -20.67 -12.19 29.58
C THR A 128 -20.09 -11.96 28.18
N HIS A 129 -20.95 -11.67 27.21
CA HIS A 129 -20.52 -11.27 25.86
C HIS A 129 -20.27 -9.75 25.75
N HIS A 130 -20.49 -8.99 26.83
CA HIS A 130 -20.29 -7.55 26.84
C HIS A 130 -18.82 -7.23 27.08
N VAL A 131 -18.24 -6.45 26.18
CA VAL A 131 -16.89 -5.90 26.32
C VAL A 131 -16.96 -4.42 26.00
N GLU A 132 -16.37 -3.60 26.85
CA GLU A 132 -16.22 -2.18 26.56
C GLU A 132 -14.94 -1.98 25.75
N CYS A 133 -15.01 -1.29 24.63
CA CYS A 133 -13.87 -1.09 23.75
C CYS A 133 -13.59 0.40 23.61
N VAL A 134 -12.31 0.77 23.69
CA VAL A 134 -11.85 2.11 23.36
C VAL A 134 -10.91 2.02 22.17
N ALA A 135 -11.27 2.67 21.07
CA ALA A 135 -10.42 2.78 19.89
C ALA A 135 -9.87 4.20 19.78
N LEU A 136 -8.56 4.32 19.55
CA LEU A 136 -7.88 5.58 19.31
C LEU A 136 -7.57 5.69 17.81
N LEU A 137 -8.03 6.79 17.22
CA LEU A 137 -7.74 7.12 15.84
C LEU A 137 -7.03 8.46 15.76
N SER A 138 -6.09 8.56 14.85
CA SER A 138 -5.47 9.82 14.48
C SER A 138 -5.66 10.12 13.01
N ARG A 139 -5.72 11.41 12.74
CA ARG A 139 -5.62 11.99 11.43
C ARG A 139 -4.48 12.98 11.50
N GLY A 140 -3.45 12.77 10.68
CA GLY A 140 -2.32 13.69 10.64
C GLY A 140 -2.83 15.13 10.52
N GLU A 141 -2.20 16.07 11.23
CA GLU A 141 -2.40 17.48 10.89
C GLU A 141 -2.19 17.63 9.39
N SER A 142 -2.98 18.49 8.76
CA SER A 142 -2.83 18.87 7.37
C SER A 142 -1.46 19.53 7.14
N SER A 143 -0.38 18.77 7.18
CA SER A 143 0.86 19.04 6.47
C SER A 143 0.69 18.40 5.10
N SER A 144 -0.06 19.08 4.23
CA SER A 144 -0.47 18.60 2.92
C SER A 144 -1.30 17.29 2.98
N GLN A 145 -2.38 17.19 2.21
CA GLN A 145 -2.63 15.88 1.61
C GLN A 145 -1.28 15.44 1.01
N PRO A 146 -0.74 14.23 1.23
CA PRO A 146 0.14 13.74 0.19
C PRO A 146 -0.74 13.83 -1.05
N GLY A 147 -0.38 14.71 -1.98
CA GLY A 147 -0.72 14.44 -3.36
C GLY A 147 -0.34 12.98 -3.64
N PRO A 148 -0.98 12.32 -4.62
CA PRO A 148 -0.76 10.90 -4.90
C PRO A 148 0.71 10.56 -4.70
N ALA A 149 1.01 9.66 -3.74
CA ALA A 149 2.36 9.51 -3.22
C ALA A 149 3.30 9.31 -4.40
N ILE A 150 4.27 10.21 -4.58
CA ILE A 150 5.10 10.22 -5.78
C ILE A 150 5.79 8.86 -5.87
N LEU A 151 5.45 8.08 -6.90
CA LEU A 151 6.10 6.81 -7.17
C LEU A 151 7.44 7.09 -7.83
N THR A 152 8.49 6.42 -7.40
CA THR A 152 9.80 6.47 -8.04
C THR A 152 10.30 5.07 -8.35
N LEU A 153 10.53 4.77 -9.62
CA LEU A 153 11.12 3.52 -10.06
C LEU A 153 12.66 3.63 -10.01
N ALA A 154 13.28 2.88 -9.11
CA ALA A 154 14.72 2.80 -8.90
C ALA A 154 15.43 1.90 -9.92
N SER A 155 15.19 2.12 -11.23
CA SER A 155 15.66 1.22 -12.29
C SER A 155 15.93 1.94 -13.61
N ALA A 156 17.05 1.61 -14.27
CA ALA A 156 17.34 2.02 -15.64
C ALA A 156 16.69 1.11 -16.72
N SER A 157 16.10 -0.03 -16.32
CA SER A 157 15.54 -1.01 -17.27
C SER A 157 14.35 -0.44 -18.06
N PRO A 158 14.42 -0.41 -19.41
CA PRO A 158 13.30 0.02 -20.25
C PRO A 158 12.05 -0.83 -20.05
N ARG A 159 12.21 -2.15 -19.86
CA ARG A 159 11.08 -3.09 -19.70
C ARG A 159 10.28 -2.83 -18.42
N ARG A 160 10.96 -2.49 -17.32
CA ARG A 160 10.28 -2.15 -16.06
C ARG A 160 9.53 -0.83 -16.16
N ARG A 161 10.08 0.14 -16.93
CA ARG A 161 9.38 1.38 -17.27
C ARG A 161 8.12 1.07 -18.08
N GLU A 162 8.22 0.29 -19.16
CA GLU A 162 7.07 -0.10 -19.98
C GLU A 162 5.98 -0.80 -19.15
N LEU A 163 6.36 -1.72 -18.27
CA LEU A 163 5.42 -2.38 -17.36
C LEU A 163 4.73 -1.41 -16.38
N MET A 164 5.45 -0.40 -15.89
CA MET A 164 4.89 0.66 -15.05
C MET A 164 3.99 1.61 -15.84
N ASP A 165 4.36 1.95 -17.08
CA ASP A 165 3.58 2.81 -17.98
C ASP A 165 2.22 2.16 -18.30
N LEU A 166 2.18 0.83 -18.48
CA LEU A 166 0.93 0.07 -18.66
C LEU A 166 -0.03 0.20 -17.47
N LEU A 167 0.44 0.60 -16.28
CA LEU A 167 -0.44 0.83 -15.13
C LEU A 167 -1.11 2.21 -15.15
N GLY A 168 -0.73 3.11 -16.08
CA GLY A 168 -1.26 4.47 -16.10
C GLY A 168 -1.00 5.27 -14.81
N LEU A 169 -0.02 4.83 -14.00
CA LEU A 169 0.38 5.52 -12.78
C LEU A 169 1.39 6.62 -13.12
N GLU A 170 1.35 7.75 -12.43
CA GLU A 170 2.41 8.76 -12.53
C GLU A 170 3.60 8.34 -11.67
N PHE A 171 4.79 8.22 -12.28
CA PHE A 171 6.02 7.88 -11.58
C PHE A 171 7.25 8.58 -12.15
N ALA A 172 8.23 8.83 -11.29
CA ALA A 172 9.58 9.27 -11.65
C ALA A 172 10.53 8.08 -11.81
N ILE A 173 11.66 8.29 -12.48
CA ILE A 173 12.66 7.25 -12.69
C ILE A 173 14.02 7.76 -12.23
N THR A 174 14.61 7.03 -11.29
CA THR A 174 15.90 7.37 -10.70
C THR A 174 16.74 6.11 -10.58
N PRO A 175 17.61 5.79 -11.55
CA PRO A 175 18.47 4.61 -11.45
C PRO A 175 19.40 4.65 -10.23
N ALA A 176 19.57 3.52 -9.55
CA ALA A 176 20.62 3.34 -8.57
C ALA A 176 21.83 2.70 -9.24
N ASP A 177 23.02 3.29 -9.05
CA ASP A 177 24.29 2.73 -9.48
C ASP A 177 24.90 1.95 -8.31
N LEU A 178 24.82 0.62 -8.37
CA LEU A 178 25.20 -0.28 -7.29
C LEU A 178 25.96 -1.48 -7.86
N ASP A 179 26.82 -2.04 -7.02
CA ASP A 179 27.48 -3.31 -7.30
C ASP A 179 26.45 -4.45 -7.30
N GLU A 180 26.32 -5.14 -8.44
CA GLU A 180 25.36 -6.22 -8.67
C GLU A 180 25.98 -7.62 -8.47
N ASP A 181 27.22 -7.70 -8.00
CA ASP A 181 27.91 -8.99 -7.82
C ASP A 181 27.20 -9.90 -6.79
N SER A 182 27.24 -11.20 -7.07
CA SER A 182 26.71 -12.24 -6.19
C SER A 182 27.61 -12.49 -4.99
N LEU A 183 27.00 -12.74 -3.83
CA LEU A 183 27.74 -13.06 -2.61
C LEU A 183 28.02 -14.57 -2.50
N LEU A 184 29.09 -14.94 -1.81
CA LEU A 184 29.47 -16.34 -1.63
C LEU A 184 28.39 -17.10 -0.86
N GLY A 185 27.80 -18.12 -1.49
CA GLY A 185 26.75 -18.96 -0.89
C GLY A 185 25.35 -18.37 -0.96
N GLU A 186 25.17 -17.24 -1.63
CA GLU A 186 23.87 -16.60 -1.85
C GLU A 186 23.08 -17.35 -2.94
N SER A 187 21.83 -17.70 -2.64
CA SER A 187 20.93 -18.25 -3.63
C SER A 187 20.45 -17.17 -4.61
N PRO A 188 20.02 -17.53 -5.83
CA PRO A 188 19.51 -16.54 -6.79
C PRO A 188 18.32 -15.72 -6.27
N VAL A 189 17.47 -16.30 -5.42
CA VAL A 189 16.32 -15.60 -4.82
C VAL A 189 16.78 -14.57 -3.80
N GLU A 190 17.69 -14.95 -2.89
CA GLU A 190 18.29 -14.03 -1.91
C GLU A 190 19.04 -12.88 -2.61
N MET A 191 19.74 -13.19 -3.69
CA MET A 191 20.46 -12.20 -4.50
C MET A 191 19.52 -11.13 -5.05
N VAL A 192 18.44 -11.53 -5.74
CA VAL A 192 17.52 -10.56 -6.34
C VAL A 192 16.74 -9.78 -5.29
N GLU A 193 16.37 -10.39 -4.17
CA GLU A 193 15.73 -9.70 -3.05
C GLU A 193 16.67 -8.63 -2.48
N ARG A 194 17.92 -9.00 -2.16
CA ARG A 194 18.95 -8.07 -1.66
C ARG A 194 19.19 -6.92 -2.64
N LEU A 195 19.40 -7.22 -3.91
CA LEU A 195 19.69 -6.21 -4.93
C LEU A 195 18.51 -5.26 -5.15
N SER A 196 17.28 -5.78 -5.20
CA SER A 196 16.07 -4.96 -5.29
C SER A 196 15.96 -3.99 -4.11
N ARG A 197 16.28 -4.47 -2.90
CA ARG A 197 16.25 -3.69 -1.66
C ARG A 197 17.33 -2.62 -1.64
N GLN A 198 18.56 -2.96 -2.04
CA GLN A 198 19.66 -1.99 -2.10
C GLN A 198 19.34 -0.87 -3.10
N LYS A 199 18.78 -1.20 -4.28
CA LYS A 199 18.35 -0.22 -5.28
C LYS A 199 17.30 0.73 -4.74
N ALA A 200 16.24 0.22 -4.11
CA ALA A 200 15.19 1.04 -3.53
C ALA A 200 15.72 1.96 -2.43
N LEU A 201 16.54 1.42 -1.52
CA LEU A 201 17.12 2.20 -0.41
C LEU A 201 18.09 3.29 -0.87
N ALA A 202 18.91 3.02 -1.88
CA ALA A 202 19.85 4.00 -2.40
C ALA A 202 19.14 5.27 -2.93
N VAL A 203 18.00 5.09 -3.59
CA VAL A 203 17.17 6.20 -4.08
C VAL A 203 16.37 6.84 -2.93
N ALA A 204 15.78 6.04 -2.04
CA ALA A 204 15.00 6.54 -0.92
C ALA A 204 15.82 7.40 0.06
N ALA A 205 17.12 7.14 0.20
CA ALA A 205 18.02 7.92 1.07
C ALA A 205 18.10 9.41 0.69
N GLY A 206 17.77 9.77 -0.56
CA GLY A 206 17.74 11.15 -1.05
C GLY A 206 16.35 11.81 -1.04
N MET A 207 15.34 11.16 -0.47
CA MET A 207 13.93 11.58 -0.55
C MET A 207 13.35 11.83 0.84
N GLU A 208 12.54 12.89 0.97
CA GLU A 208 11.82 13.21 2.23
C GLU A 208 10.44 12.55 2.30
N SER A 209 9.89 12.15 1.14
CA SER A 209 8.56 11.52 1.02
C SER A 209 8.41 10.81 -0.33
N GLY A 210 7.44 9.91 -0.44
CA GLY A 210 7.13 9.14 -1.66
C GLY A 210 7.50 7.67 -1.53
N LEU A 211 7.06 6.87 -2.51
CA LEU A 211 7.29 5.43 -2.52
C LEU A 211 8.32 5.08 -3.59
N VAL A 212 9.36 4.35 -3.20
CA VAL A 212 10.46 3.97 -4.08
C VAL A 212 10.41 2.48 -4.37
N ILE A 213 10.35 2.13 -5.65
CA ILE A 213 10.22 0.76 -6.15
C ILE A 213 11.57 0.32 -6.70
N GLY A 214 12.22 -0.65 -6.04
CA GLY A 214 13.39 -1.35 -6.54
C GLY A 214 13.03 -2.72 -7.08
N ALA A 215 13.71 -3.14 -8.15
CA ALA A 215 13.56 -4.49 -8.69
C ALA A 215 14.87 -5.00 -9.28
N ASP A 216 15.11 -6.30 -9.14
CA ASP A 216 16.25 -7.02 -9.72
C ASP A 216 15.80 -8.37 -10.26
N SER A 217 16.42 -8.84 -11.35
CA SER A 217 15.98 -10.05 -12.05
C SER A 217 17.17 -10.85 -12.56
N THR A 218 17.14 -12.16 -12.34
CA THR A 218 18.15 -13.08 -12.87
C THR A 218 17.51 -14.31 -13.51
N VAL A 219 18.17 -14.84 -14.55
CA VAL A 219 17.88 -16.17 -15.07
C VAL A 219 18.59 -17.19 -14.18
N VAL A 220 17.95 -18.33 -13.91
CA VAL A 220 18.50 -19.43 -13.12
C VAL A 220 18.44 -20.71 -13.94
N PHE A 221 19.62 -21.25 -14.25
CA PHE A 221 19.79 -22.49 -15.01
C PHE A 221 20.68 -23.45 -14.22
N GLU A 222 20.24 -24.71 -14.05
CA GLU A 222 20.96 -25.71 -13.26
C GLU A 222 21.42 -25.21 -11.87
N VAL A 223 20.52 -24.49 -11.17
CA VAL A 223 20.75 -23.90 -9.82
C VAL A 223 21.71 -22.69 -9.81
N GLN A 224 22.26 -22.28 -10.94
CA GLN A 224 23.17 -21.14 -11.05
C GLN A 224 22.48 -19.92 -11.67
N ALA A 225 22.81 -18.74 -11.16
CA ALA A 225 22.42 -17.48 -11.79
C ALA A 225 23.19 -17.28 -13.12
N VAL A 226 22.46 -17.02 -14.19
CA VAL A 226 23.01 -16.69 -15.51
C VAL A 226 22.96 -15.17 -15.67
N GLY A 227 24.12 -14.54 -15.62
CA GLY A 227 24.27 -13.09 -15.75
C GLY A 227 24.06 -12.57 -17.18
N LYS A 228 24.44 -11.30 -17.36
CA LYS A 228 24.47 -10.63 -18.67
C LYS A 228 25.68 -11.14 -19.48
N PRO A 229 25.57 -11.28 -20.82
CA PRO A 229 26.71 -11.70 -21.63
C PRO A 229 27.80 -10.63 -21.63
N VAL A 230 29.07 -11.06 -21.53
CA VAL A 230 30.22 -10.12 -21.56
C VAL A 230 30.55 -9.65 -22.98
N ASP A 231 30.27 -10.47 -23.99
CA ASP A 231 30.47 -10.20 -25.40
C ASP A 231 29.51 -11.03 -26.27
N ASP A 232 29.59 -10.83 -27.58
CA ASP A 232 28.74 -11.50 -28.56
C ASP A 232 28.99 -13.03 -28.60
N ASP A 233 30.18 -13.51 -28.25
CA ASP A 233 30.50 -14.94 -28.18
C ASP A 233 29.87 -15.60 -26.95
N ASP A 234 29.87 -14.91 -25.82
CA ASP A 234 29.20 -15.34 -24.60
C ASP A 234 27.67 -15.32 -24.77
N ALA A 235 27.12 -14.31 -25.44
CA ALA A 235 25.70 -14.27 -25.80
C ALA A 235 25.29 -15.49 -26.64
N ARG A 236 26.10 -15.87 -27.63
CA ARG A 236 25.88 -17.07 -28.46
C ARG A 236 25.93 -18.35 -27.62
N ARG A 237 26.90 -18.46 -26.72
CA ARG A 237 27.03 -19.59 -25.78
C ARG A 237 25.80 -19.71 -24.88
N MET A 238 25.35 -18.59 -24.30
CA MET A 238 24.15 -18.54 -23.44
C MET A 238 22.89 -18.94 -24.21
N LEU A 239 22.67 -18.38 -25.40
CA LEU A 239 21.50 -18.69 -26.22
C LEU A 239 21.45 -20.17 -26.63
N ARG A 240 22.59 -20.77 -27.02
CA ARG A 240 22.68 -22.21 -27.30
C ARG A 240 22.44 -23.09 -26.08
N MET A 241 22.91 -22.64 -24.91
CA MET A 241 22.73 -23.37 -23.65
C MET A 241 21.26 -23.39 -23.23
N LEU A 242 20.53 -22.28 -23.40
CA LEU A 242 19.13 -22.16 -22.98
C LEU A 242 18.14 -22.65 -24.06
N SER A 243 18.53 -22.68 -25.33
CA SER A 243 17.69 -23.14 -26.44
C SER A 243 17.13 -24.55 -26.20
N GLY A 244 15.81 -24.71 -26.37
CA GLY A 244 15.12 -25.99 -26.18
C GLY A 244 15.08 -26.48 -24.73
N THR A 245 15.47 -25.65 -23.76
CA THR A 245 15.47 -26.01 -22.33
C THR A 245 14.41 -25.23 -21.55
N THR A 246 14.15 -25.72 -20.34
CA THR A 246 13.30 -25.07 -19.35
C THR A 246 14.16 -24.57 -18.20
N HIS A 247 13.97 -23.32 -17.82
CA HIS A 247 14.72 -22.66 -16.76
C HIS A 247 13.86 -21.71 -15.96
N HIS A 248 14.43 -21.09 -14.93
CA HIS A 248 13.68 -20.21 -14.04
C HIS A 248 14.13 -18.75 -14.20
N VAL A 249 13.22 -17.83 -13.90
CA VAL A 249 13.51 -16.41 -13.75
C VAL A 249 13.04 -15.99 -12.37
N SER A 250 13.98 -15.50 -11.57
CA SER A 250 13.70 -14.94 -10.25
C SER A 250 13.77 -13.43 -10.33
N THR A 251 12.74 -12.73 -9.85
CA THR A 251 12.74 -11.27 -9.70
C THR A 251 12.44 -10.90 -8.26
N GLY A 252 13.34 -10.12 -7.66
CA GLY A 252 13.14 -9.46 -6.38
C GLY A 252 12.47 -8.11 -6.58
N ILE A 253 11.58 -7.74 -5.67
CA ILE A 253 10.89 -6.47 -5.65
C ILE A 253 10.91 -5.89 -4.25
N THR A 254 11.15 -4.59 -4.14
CA THR A 254 11.12 -3.87 -2.88
C THR A 254 10.39 -2.55 -3.05
N VAL A 255 9.53 -2.20 -2.10
CA VAL A 255 8.93 -0.86 -1.98
C VAL A 255 9.35 -0.24 -0.65
N VAL A 256 9.88 0.97 -0.71
CA VAL A 256 10.30 1.77 0.45
C VAL A 256 9.43 3.02 0.54
N ASP A 257 8.81 3.27 1.68
CA ASP A 257 8.24 4.56 2.01
C ASP A 257 9.33 5.47 2.57
N ALA A 258 9.70 6.50 1.81
CA ALA A 258 10.75 7.44 2.20
C ALA A 258 10.39 8.28 3.44
N ALA A 259 9.09 8.49 3.71
CA ALA A 259 8.64 9.30 4.85
C ALA A 259 8.69 8.50 6.17
N SER A 260 8.16 7.28 6.18
CA SER A 260 8.12 6.44 7.39
C SER A 260 9.36 5.55 7.57
N GLY A 261 10.08 5.28 6.48
CA GLY A 261 11.16 4.29 6.44
C GLY A 261 10.66 2.85 6.42
N GLN A 262 9.35 2.61 6.23
CA GLN A 262 8.80 1.26 6.08
C GLN A 262 9.31 0.61 4.79
N ILE A 263 9.64 -0.69 4.86
CA ILE A 263 10.20 -1.45 3.74
C ILE A 263 9.41 -2.75 3.61
N LEU A 264 8.91 -3.00 2.41
CA LEU A 264 8.38 -4.30 2.01
C LEU A 264 9.31 -4.87 0.93
N SER A 265 9.76 -6.11 1.08
CA SER A 265 10.58 -6.83 0.11
C SER A 265 10.00 -8.21 -0.12
N ASP A 266 10.08 -8.70 -1.36
CA ASP A 266 9.65 -10.03 -1.76
C ASP A 266 10.41 -10.50 -3.00
N ALA A 267 10.36 -11.78 -3.32
CA ALA A 267 10.94 -12.34 -4.53
C ALA A 267 10.04 -13.43 -5.12
N MET A 268 9.83 -13.35 -6.43
CA MET A 268 9.03 -14.31 -7.18
C MET A 268 9.90 -15.10 -8.15
N THR A 269 9.56 -16.38 -8.35
CA THR A 269 10.22 -17.24 -9.34
C THR A 269 9.17 -17.78 -10.31
N SER A 270 9.48 -17.76 -11.60
CA SER A 270 8.63 -18.32 -12.65
C SER A 270 9.46 -19.18 -13.59
N GLN A 271 8.83 -20.16 -14.21
CA GLN A 271 9.47 -21.09 -15.13
C GLN A 271 9.19 -20.66 -16.57
N ILE A 272 10.19 -20.79 -17.44
CA ILE A 272 10.06 -20.50 -18.87
C ILE A 272 10.77 -21.59 -19.67
N SER A 273 10.12 -22.02 -20.75
CA SER A 273 10.68 -22.94 -21.74
C SER A 273 10.99 -22.17 -23.01
N LEU A 274 12.23 -22.25 -23.50
CA LEU A 274 12.58 -21.69 -24.79
C LEU A 274 12.29 -22.69 -25.91
N ARG A 275 11.92 -22.15 -27.07
CA ARG A 275 11.88 -22.95 -28.31
C ARG A 275 13.31 -23.35 -28.71
N ASP A 276 13.40 -24.27 -29.66
CA ASP A 276 14.65 -24.50 -30.36
C ASP A 276 15.00 -23.28 -31.22
N LEU A 277 16.14 -22.66 -30.91
CA LEU A 277 16.69 -21.52 -31.66
C LEU A 277 17.68 -22.05 -32.70
N THR A 278 17.50 -21.65 -33.94
CA THR A 278 18.47 -21.94 -35.00
C THR A 278 19.68 -21.02 -34.87
N ASP A 279 20.84 -21.46 -35.37
CA ASP A 279 22.04 -20.61 -35.41
C ASP A 279 21.78 -19.28 -36.12
N GLN A 280 20.96 -19.27 -37.18
CA GLN A 280 20.62 -18.05 -37.91
C GLN A 280 19.85 -17.04 -37.04
N GLU A 281 18.92 -17.52 -36.22
CA GLU A 281 18.13 -16.68 -35.30
C GLU A 281 18.99 -16.14 -34.16
N ILE A 282 19.92 -16.96 -33.65
CA ILE A 282 20.89 -16.54 -32.63
C ILE A 282 21.77 -15.41 -33.17
N GLU A 283 22.35 -15.56 -34.36
CA GLU A 283 23.16 -14.50 -34.97
C GLU A 283 22.34 -13.22 -35.23
N ALA A 284 21.10 -13.36 -35.70
CA ALA A 284 20.23 -12.21 -35.94
C ALA A 284 19.90 -11.45 -34.64
N SER A 285 19.64 -12.17 -33.55
CA SER A 285 19.39 -11.58 -32.23
C SER A 285 20.63 -10.87 -31.68
N ILE A 286 21.82 -11.47 -31.80
CA ILE A 286 23.07 -10.82 -31.38
C ILE A 286 23.32 -9.55 -32.21
N ALA A 287 23.10 -9.60 -33.52
CA ALA A 287 23.26 -8.46 -34.41
C ALA A 287 22.29 -7.30 -34.11
N SER A 288 21.12 -7.58 -33.53
CA SER A 288 20.17 -6.52 -33.11
C SER A 288 20.65 -5.77 -31.86
N GLY A 289 21.59 -6.34 -31.10
CA GLY A 289 22.11 -5.79 -29.85
C GLY A 289 21.18 -5.99 -28.65
N VAL A 290 19.99 -6.56 -28.84
CA VAL A 290 19.02 -6.86 -27.77
C VAL A 290 19.65 -7.73 -26.65
N PRO A 291 20.45 -8.77 -26.91
CA PRO A 291 20.99 -9.63 -25.84
C PRO A 291 21.89 -8.95 -24.80
N ARG A 292 22.57 -7.85 -25.15
CA ARG A 292 23.74 -7.34 -24.41
C ARG A 292 23.47 -6.93 -22.96
N ASP A 293 22.28 -6.44 -22.67
CA ASP A 293 21.91 -5.94 -21.34
C ASP A 293 20.98 -6.90 -20.57
N LYS A 294 20.87 -8.16 -21.02
CA LYS A 294 19.87 -9.12 -20.52
C LYS A 294 20.52 -10.35 -19.93
N ALA A 295 20.08 -10.70 -18.72
CA ALA A 295 20.42 -11.97 -18.10
C ALA A 295 20.01 -13.14 -19.02
N GLY A 296 20.91 -14.08 -19.27
CA GLY A 296 20.66 -15.19 -20.20
C GLY A 296 20.63 -14.82 -21.69
N ALA A 297 20.99 -13.57 -22.04
CA ALA A 297 21.12 -13.10 -23.42
C ALA A 297 19.83 -13.11 -24.27
N TYR A 298 18.64 -13.10 -23.64
CA TYR A 298 17.37 -12.99 -24.36
C TYR A 298 16.36 -12.10 -23.63
N ALA A 299 15.34 -11.62 -24.35
CA ALA A 299 14.14 -11.00 -23.78
C ALA A 299 12.92 -11.82 -24.17
N VAL A 300 12.07 -12.15 -23.20
CA VAL A 300 10.79 -12.84 -23.47
C VAL A 300 9.86 -12.02 -24.38
N GLN A 301 9.98 -10.69 -24.35
CA GLN A 301 9.21 -9.74 -25.18
C GLN A 301 9.79 -9.53 -26.58
N ASP A 302 10.92 -10.16 -26.92
CA ASP A 302 11.55 -9.99 -28.23
C ASP A 302 10.62 -10.51 -29.35
N THR A 303 10.09 -9.60 -30.16
CA THR A 303 9.13 -9.92 -31.23
C THR A 303 9.78 -10.51 -32.48
N ASP A 304 11.10 -10.37 -32.61
CA ASP A 304 11.87 -10.89 -33.74
C ASP A 304 12.37 -12.30 -33.43
N LEU A 305 13.02 -12.48 -32.28
CA LEU A 305 13.50 -13.79 -31.82
C LEU A 305 12.34 -14.68 -31.36
N ARG A 306 11.33 -14.12 -30.69
CA ARG A 306 10.20 -14.87 -30.08
C ARG A 306 10.68 -16.11 -29.34
N PRO A 307 11.50 -15.97 -28.29
CA PRO A 307 12.27 -17.10 -27.75
C PRO A 307 11.41 -18.07 -26.92
N ALA A 308 10.30 -17.61 -26.34
CA ALA A 308 9.46 -18.42 -25.48
C ALA A 308 8.62 -19.43 -26.26
N ALA A 309 8.66 -20.69 -25.83
CA ALA A 309 7.73 -21.73 -26.24
C ALA A 309 6.53 -21.81 -25.28
N ASP A 310 6.80 -21.73 -23.97
CA ASP A 310 5.79 -21.80 -22.90
C ASP A 310 6.34 -21.20 -21.59
N TRP A 311 5.48 -20.91 -20.61
CA TRP A 311 5.88 -20.49 -19.27
C TRP A 311 4.85 -20.88 -18.20
N GLU A 312 5.34 -21.08 -16.97
CA GLU A 312 4.52 -21.33 -15.79
C GLU A 312 4.82 -20.27 -14.72
N GLY A 313 3.76 -19.67 -14.16
CA GLY A 313 3.86 -18.58 -13.20
C GLY A 313 3.62 -17.20 -13.82
N CYS A 314 4.38 -16.19 -13.38
CA CYS A 314 4.12 -14.79 -13.68
C CYS A 314 4.89 -14.30 -14.90
N TYR A 315 4.19 -13.94 -15.97
CA TYR A 315 4.82 -13.34 -17.16
C TYR A 315 5.55 -12.03 -16.83
N ASN A 316 4.93 -11.14 -16.04
CA ASN A 316 5.54 -9.86 -15.65
C ASN A 316 6.80 -10.06 -14.78
N ASN A 317 6.84 -11.12 -13.97
CA ASN A 317 8.05 -11.54 -13.24
C ASN A 317 9.17 -11.95 -14.21
N ILE A 318 8.86 -12.68 -15.28
CA ILE A 318 9.82 -13.08 -16.33
C ILE A 318 10.35 -11.84 -17.07
N VAL A 319 9.48 -10.87 -17.36
CA VAL A 319 9.86 -9.59 -17.98
C VAL A 319 10.79 -8.77 -17.07
N GLY A 320 10.51 -8.81 -15.76
CA GLY A 320 11.40 -8.28 -14.73
C GLY A 320 10.74 -7.39 -13.67
N LEU A 321 9.40 -7.36 -13.57
CA LEU A 321 8.68 -6.67 -12.50
C LEU A 321 7.36 -7.40 -12.16
N PRO A 322 7.23 -8.06 -11.00
CA PRO A 322 6.00 -8.76 -10.61
C PRO A 322 4.88 -7.76 -10.24
N ILE A 323 4.12 -7.31 -11.24
CA ILE A 323 3.10 -6.26 -11.09
C ILE A 323 2.04 -6.56 -10.02
N CYS A 324 1.49 -7.78 -9.95
CA CYS A 324 0.46 -8.08 -8.96
C CYS A 324 0.99 -7.87 -7.53
N ARG A 325 2.21 -8.38 -7.27
CA ARG A 325 2.85 -8.23 -5.97
C ARG A 325 3.22 -6.77 -5.69
N LEU A 326 3.67 -6.03 -6.70
CA LEU A 326 3.91 -4.59 -6.58
C LEU A 326 2.66 -3.84 -6.09
N LEU A 327 1.51 -4.09 -6.72
CA LEU A 327 0.27 -3.38 -6.38
C LEU A 327 -0.20 -3.71 -4.97
N GLU A 328 -0.09 -4.96 -4.53
CA GLU A 328 -0.35 -5.37 -3.14
C GLU A 328 0.55 -4.59 -2.16
N MET A 329 1.86 -4.55 -2.42
CA MET A 329 2.82 -3.83 -1.57
C MET A 329 2.55 -2.33 -1.52
N LEU A 330 2.13 -1.73 -2.65
CA LEU A 330 1.73 -0.32 -2.69
C LEU A 330 0.50 -0.07 -1.82
N GLN A 331 -0.53 -0.92 -1.89
CA GLN A 331 -1.72 -0.81 -1.05
C GLN A 331 -1.42 -1.02 0.44
N GLU A 332 -0.57 -1.99 0.79
CA GLU A 332 -0.11 -2.23 2.16
C GLU A 332 0.58 -0.98 2.76
N LEU A 333 1.28 -0.20 1.93
CA LEU A 333 1.91 1.07 2.29
C LEU A 333 0.97 2.28 2.17
N GLY A 334 -0.33 2.06 1.95
CA GLY A 334 -1.34 3.11 1.89
C GLY A 334 -1.37 3.92 0.60
N TYR A 335 -0.75 3.42 -0.49
CA TYR A 335 -0.90 4.02 -1.80
C TYR A 335 -2.34 3.87 -2.31
N LEU A 336 -2.98 4.99 -2.62
CA LEU A 336 -4.31 5.02 -3.21
C LEU A 336 -4.18 4.86 -4.72
N LEU A 337 -4.61 3.71 -5.24
CA LEU A 337 -4.72 3.49 -6.67
C LEU A 337 -5.83 4.39 -7.27
N PRO A 338 -5.69 4.84 -8.53
CA PRO A 338 -6.73 5.61 -9.20
C PRO A 338 -8.08 4.88 -9.26
N ASP A 339 -9.18 5.63 -9.33
CA ASP A 339 -10.53 5.08 -9.47
C ASP A 339 -10.62 4.10 -10.65
N GLY A 340 -11.21 2.92 -10.43
CA GLY A 340 -11.35 1.87 -11.45
C GLY A 340 -10.27 0.78 -11.43
N TRP A 341 -9.24 0.92 -10.58
CA TRP A 341 -8.27 -0.14 -10.30
C TRP A 341 -8.81 -1.15 -9.27
N THR A 342 -8.79 -2.43 -9.61
CA THR A 342 -9.00 -3.55 -8.69
C THR A 342 -7.75 -4.40 -8.64
N VAL A 343 -7.13 -4.52 -7.46
CA VAL A 343 -6.04 -5.47 -7.24
C VAL A 343 -6.67 -6.82 -6.92
N PRO A 344 -6.30 -7.91 -7.62
CA PRO A 344 -6.78 -9.25 -7.28
C PRO A 344 -6.41 -9.60 -5.83
N ASP A 345 -7.31 -10.29 -5.11
CA ASP A 345 -7.10 -10.71 -3.71
C ASP A 345 -5.92 -11.70 -3.53
N ALA A 346 -5.37 -12.21 -4.64
CA ALA A 346 -4.15 -13.01 -4.69
C ALA A 346 -3.45 -12.81 -6.04
N VAL A 347 -2.12 -12.97 -6.09
CA VAL A 347 -1.31 -12.97 -7.32
C VAL A 347 -1.94 -13.81 -8.43
N ALA A 348 -2.66 -13.15 -9.35
CA ALA A 348 -3.32 -13.77 -10.47
C ALA A 348 -2.51 -13.51 -11.75
N CYS A 349 -1.81 -14.55 -12.23
CA CYS A 349 -1.07 -14.51 -13.49
C CYS A 349 -1.88 -15.26 -14.55
N GLY A 350 -2.98 -14.63 -15.00
CA GLY A 350 -3.96 -15.17 -15.95
C GLY A 350 -4.81 -14.05 -16.55
N ASP A 351 -6.09 -14.31 -16.84
CA ASP A 351 -7.01 -13.31 -17.42
C ASP A 351 -7.22 -12.07 -16.53
N ASP A 352 -7.06 -12.23 -15.22
CA ASP A 352 -7.16 -11.14 -14.22
C ASP A 352 -5.81 -10.43 -13.96
N CYS A 353 -4.81 -10.63 -14.82
CA CYS A 353 -3.53 -9.95 -14.69
C CYS A 353 -3.70 -8.44 -14.95
N PRO A 354 -3.22 -7.54 -14.05
CA PRO A 354 -3.44 -6.11 -14.17
C PRO A 354 -2.93 -5.50 -15.49
N THR A 355 -1.83 -6.04 -16.05
CA THR A 355 -1.30 -5.58 -17.34
C THR A 355 -2.14 -6.04 -18.53
N VAL A 356 -2.91 -7.12 -18.40
CA VAL A 356 -3.87 -7.59 -19.42
C VAL A 356 -5.13 -6.72 -19.33
N SER A 357 -5.64 -6.46 -18.13
CA SER A 357 -6.80 -5.60 -17.92
C SER A 357 -6.57 -4.16 -18.38
N ALA A 358 -5.37 -3.61 -18.15
CA ALA A 358 -5.02 -2.26 -18.59
C ALA A 358 -4.96 -2.12 -20.12
N GLN A 359 -4.44 -3.13 -20.82
CA GLN A 359 -4.44 -3.16 -22.29
C GLN A 359 -5.85 -3.21 -22.89
N LEU A 360 -6.82 -3.81 -22.20
CA LEU A 360 -8.22 -3.83 -22.62
C LEU A 360 -8.93 -2.49 -22.40
N GLN A 361 -8.49 -1.67 -21.44
CA GLN A 361 -9.05 -0.34 -21.18
C GLN A 361 -8.62 0.71 -22.22
N GLU A 362 -7.43 0.58 -22.81
CA GLU A 362 -6.99 1.41 -23.95
C GLU A 362 -7.63 1.01 -25.29
N GLY A 363 -8.30 -0.16 -25.33
CA GLY A 363 -8.87 -0.78 -26.53
C GLY A 363 -10.39 -0.66 -26.64
N SER A 364 -10.96 0.54 -26.58
CA SER A 364 -12.34 0.77 -27.01
C SER A 364 -12.38 1.88 -28.07
N PRO A 365 -12.68 1.57 -29.35
CA PRO A 365 -12.84 2.58 -30.40
C PRO A 365 -14.07 3.48 -30.17
#